data_AF-A0A3M1JN33-F1
#
_entry.id   AF-A0A3M1JN33-F1
#
_cell.length_a   1.000
_cell.length_b   1.000
_cell.length_c   1.000
_cell.angle_alpha   90.00
_cell.angle_beta   90.00
_cell.angle_gamma   90.00
#
_symmetry.space_group_name_H-M   'P 1'
#
loop_
_entity.id
_entity.type
_entity.pdbx_description
1 polymer ?
#
loop_
_entity_poly.entity_id
_entity_poly.type
_entity_poly.pdbx_seq_one_letter_code
_entity_poly.pdbx_strand_id
1 'polypeptide(L)'
;MDKEARFNLWYFITALVLILLFQQWWISSHQVETVPYSEFQTRLEQGRFARVEVSERFIRGELKTPEPDGTRFVTATRVDPEIAEDLRQYGVTFSGATESNVIGDILSWLLPFLLFFGLWFFLVRGLIERQGMGGYMSVGKSKAK
;
A
#
# COMPACT_ATOMS: atom_id res chain seq x y z
N MET A 1 -14.02 -38.13 -12.00
CA MET A 1 -14.13 -36.81 -11.33
C MET A 1 -15.58 -36.39 -11.39
N ASP A 2 -16.23 -36.40 -10.23
CA ASP A 2 -17.68 -36.42 -10.08
C ASP A 2 -18.34 -35.13 -10.56
N LYS A 3 -19.51 -35.24 -11.20
CA LYS A 3 -20.25 -34.12 -11.80
C LYS A 3 -20.57 -33.01 -10.78
N GLU A 4 -20.70 -33.36 -9.51
CA GLU A 4 -20.93 -32.41 -8.41
C GLU A 4 -19.71 -31.53 -8.10
N ALA A 5 -18.49 -32.09 -8.14
CA ALA A 5 -17.26 -31.32 -7.97
C ALA A 5 -17.06 -30.31 -9.12
N ARG A 6 -17.45 -30.68 -10.34
CA ARG A 6 -17.45 -29.78 -11.50
C ARG A 6 -18.44 -28.63 -11.37
N PHE A 7 -19.60 -28.85 -10.75
CA PHE A 7 -20.64 -27.82 -10.58
C PHE A 7 -20.24 -26.79 -9.52
N ASN A 8 -19.70 -27.24 -8.39
CA ASN A 8 -19.14 -26.38 -7.34
C ASN A 8 -17.92 -25.59 -7.83
N LEU A 9 -17.08 -26.21 -8.66
CA LEU A 9 -15.91 -25.53 -9.26
C LEU A 9 -16.34 -24.38 -10.19
N TRP A 10 -17.40 -24.56 -10.99
CA TRP A 10 -17.90 -23.48 -11.84
C TRP A 10 -18.55 -22.35 -11.00
N TYR A 11 -19.32 -22.67 -9.96
CA TYR A 11 -19.82 -21.63 -9.06
C TYR A 11 -18.69 -20.83 -8.41
N PHE A 12 -17.63 -21.51 -7.97
CA PHE A 12 -16.45 -20.86 -7.41
C PHE A 12 -15.72 -19.98 -8.42
N ILE A 13 -15.49 -20.46 -9.65
CA ILE A 13 -14.86 -19.68 -10.72
C ILE A 13 -15.73 -18.46 -11.09
N THR A 14 -17.06 -18.63 -11.17
CA THR A 14 -17.99 -17.53 -11.47
C THR A 14 -17.95 -16.48 -10.38
N ALA A 15 -18.03 -16.89 -9.11
CA ALA A 15 -17.96 -15.98 -7.97
C ALA A 15 -16.61 -15.24 -7.92
N LEU A 16 -15.51 -15.94 -8.20
CA LEU A 16 -14.17 -15.34 -8.27
C LEU A 16 -14.10 -14.28 -9.37
N VAL A 17 -14.60 -14.59 -10.58
CA VAL A 17 -14.63 -13.63 -11.70
C VAL A 17 -15.50 -12.42 -11.35
N LEU A 18 -16.69 -12.61 -10.75
CA LEU A 18 -17.55 -11.51 -10.33
C LEU A 18 -16.89 -10.60 -9.27
N ILE A 19 -16.20 -11.19 -8.29
CA ILE A 19 -15.44 -10.43 -7.28
C ILE A 19 -14.30 -9.63 -7.94
N LEU A 20 -13.57 -10.23 -8.88
CA LEU A 20 -12.49 -9.54 -9.60
C LEU A 20 -13.01 -8.39 -10.48
N LEU A 21 -14.15 -8.59 -11.17
CA LEU A 21 -14.79 -7.54 -11.96
C LEU A 21 -15.31 -6.39 -11.06
N PHE A 22 -15.92 -6.73 -9.93
CA PHE A 22 -16.36 -5.73 -8.94
C PHE A 22 -15.17 -4.96 -8.35
N GLN A 23 -14.09 -5.65 -8.00
CA GLN A 23 -12.87 -5.04 -7.51
C GLN A 23 -12.28 -4.06 -8.54
N GLN A 24 -12.21 -4.46 -9.82
CA GLN A 24 -11.70 -3.60 -10.88
C GLN A 24 -12.55 -2.36 -11.11
N TRP A 25 -13.88 -2.52 -11.11
CA TRP A 25 -14.80 -1.38 -11.20
C TRP A 25 -14.63 -0.41 -10.02
N TRP A 26 -14.45 -0.95 -8.81
CA TRP A 26 -14.21 -0.16 -7.61
C TRP A 26 -12.88 0.61 -7.69
N ILE A 27 -11.77 -0.04 -8.05
CA ILE A 27 -10.46 0.61 -8.16
C ILE A 27 -10.45 1.69 -9.26
N SER A 28 -11.05 1.39 -10.41
CA SER A 28 -11.18 2.36 -11.51
C SER A 28 -11.97 3.61 -11.10
N SER A 29 -12.98 3.46 -10.25
CA SER A 29 -13.74 4.60 -9.72
C SER A 29 -12.98 5.44 -8.68
N HIS A 30 -11.87 4.94 -8.13
CA HIS A 30 -11.10 5.59 -7.06
C HIS A 30 -9.66 5.93 -7.48
N GLN A 31 -9.41 6.22 -8.77
CA GLN A 31 -8.12 6.79 -9.17
C GLN A 31 -7.94 8.17 -8.52
N VAL A 32 -6.95 8.25 -7.62
CA VAL A 32 -6.54 9.47 -6.92
C VAL A 32 -5.17 9.89 -7.45
N GLU A 33 -5.09 11.08 -8.03
CA GLU A 33 -3.83 11.70 -8.42
C GLU A 33 -3.32 12.59 -7.28
N THR A 34 -2.03 12.52 -6.96
CA THR A 34 -1.39 13.43 -6.01
C THR A 34 -0.64 14.50 -6.77
N VAL A 35 -0.99 15.77 -6.55
CA VAL A 35 -0.42 16.93 -7.26
C VAL A 35 0.18 17.94 -6.27
N PRO A 36 1.10 18.81 -6.74
CA PRO A 36 1.56 19.96 -5.95
C PRO A 36 0.40 20.89 -5.55
N TYR A 37 0.51 21.53 -4.40
CA TYR A 37 -0.52 22.45 -3.90
C TYR A 37 -0.83 23.60 -4.87
N SER A 38 0.20 24.22 -5.47
CA SER A 38 0.03 25.30 -6.44
C SER A 38 -0.76 24.86 -7.68
N GLU A 39 -0.58 23.61 -8.11
CA GLU A 39 -1.33 23.04 -9.22
C GLU A 39 -2.77 22.78 -8.82
N PHE A 40 -3.00 22.20 -7.64
CA PHE A 40 -4.35 22.03 -7.08
C PHE A 40 -5.11 23.36 -7.05
N GLN A 41 -4.46 24.42 -6.57
CA GLN A 41 -5.02 25.77 -6.53
C GLN A 41 -5.34 26.31 -7.93
N THR A 42 -4.46 26.08 -8.90
CA THR A 42 -4.72 26.46 -10.29
C THR A 42 -5.96 25.75 -10.85
N ARG A 43 -6.12 24.44 -10.60
CA ARG A 43 -7.31 23.67 -11.01
C ARG A 43 -8.58 24.15 -10.28
N LEU A 44 -8.43 24.62 -9.04
CA LEU A 44 -9.51 25.22 -8.23
C LEU A 44 -9.96 26.57 -8.78
N GLU A 45 -9.02 27.47 -9.10
CA GLU A 45 -9.29 28.78 -9.72
C GLU A 45 -9.97 28.63 -11.10
N GLN A 46 -9.62 27.58 -11.85
CA GLN A 46 -10.25 27.22 -13.12
C GLN A 46 -11.65 26.58 -12.95
N GLY A 47 -12.12 26.36 -11.72
CA GLY A 47 -13.44 25.81 -11.44
C GLY A 47 -13.62 24.34 -11.85
N ARG A 48 -12.52 23.56 -11.93
CA ARG A 48 -12.56 22.15 -12.36
C ARG A 48 -13.11 21.19 -11.31
N PHE A 49 -13.17 21.60 -10.04
CA PHE A 49 -13.67 20.77 -8.93
C PHE A 49 -15.18 20.89 -8.74
N ALA A 50 -15.85 19.74 -8.55
CA ALA A 50 -17.24 19.62 -8.14
C ALA A 50 -17.39 19.75 -6.62
N ARG A 51 -16.44 19.21 -5.87
CA ARG A 51 -16.39 19.22 -4.40
C ARG A 51 -14.94 19.30 -3.94
N VAL A 52 -14.70 20.00 -2.83
CA VAL A 52 -13.40 20.05 -2.16
C VAL A 52 -13.59 19.70 -0.69
N GLU A 53 -12.77 18.79 -0.20
CA GLU A 53 -12.69 18.33 1.18
C GLU A 53 -11.34 18.75 1.76
N VAL A 54 -11.37 19.52 2.85
CA VAL A 54 -10.17 20.01 3.53
C VAL A 54 -9.95 19.19 4.79
N SER A 55 -8.82 18.50 4.86
CA SER A 55 -8.37 17.78 6.06
C SER A 55 -7.27 18.57 6.77
N GLU A 56 -6.81 18.07 7.92
CA GLU A 56 -5.72 18.70 8.67
C GLU A 56 -4.42 18.77 7.85
N ARG A 57 -4.07 17.68 7.16
CA ARG A 57 -2.78 17.53 6.44
C ARG A 57 -2.89 17.66 4.93
N PHE A 58 -4.05 17.40 4.34
CA PHE A 58 -4.24 17.34 2.90
C PHE A 58 -5.58 17.96 2.48
N ILE A 59 -5.66 18.32 1.21
CA ILE A 59 -6.87 18.81 0.55
C ILE A 59 -7.17 17.87 -0.60
N ARG A 60 -8.42 17.41 -0.69
CA ARG A 60 -8.91 16.54 -1.75
C ARG A 60 -9.97 17.27 -2.56
N GLY A 61 -9.87 17.23 -3.87
CA GLY A 61 -10.85 17.75 -4.81
C GLY A 61 -11.41 16.64 -5.69
N GLU A 62 -12.73 16.55 -5.80
CA GLU A 62 -13.41 15.74 -6.82
C GLU A 62 -13.58 16.58 -8.09
N LEU A 63 -13.10 16.09 -9.23
CA LEU A 63 -13.21 16.76 -10.52
C LEU A 63 -14.63 16.62 -11.10
N LYS A 64 -15.12 17.68 -11.75
CA LYS A 64 -16.43 17.66 -12.47
C LYS A 64 -16.42 16.70 -13.64
N THR A 65 -15.31 16.67 -14.37
CA THR A 65 -15.05 15.77 -15.47
C THR A 65 -13.78 14.98 -15.15
N PRO A 66 -13.78 13.65 -15.28
CA PRO A 66 -12.56 12.88 -15.12
C PRO A 66 -11.49 13.34 -16.12
N GLU A 67 -10.22 13.32 -15.70
CA GLU A 67 -9.07 13.57 -16.59
C GLU A 67 -8.96 12.46 -17.67
N PRO A 68 -8.18 12.65 -18.75
CA PRO A 68 -8.12 11.72 -19.88
C PRO A 68 -7.74 10.25 -19.53
N ASP A 69 -6.62 10.04 -18.86
CA ASP A 69 -6.64 9.77 -17.43
C ASP A 69 -7.48 8.61 -16.84
N GLY A 70 -8.75 8.93 -16.58
CA GLY A 70 -9.63 8.23 -15.64
C GLY A 70 -9.66 8.84 -14.24
N THR A 71 -8.71 9.72 -13.88
CA THR A 71 -8.65 10.33 -12.55
C THR A 71 -9.87 11.20 -12.28
N ARG A 72 -10.54 10.91 -11.16
CA ARG A 72 -11.69 11.69 -10.68
C ARG A 72 -11.38 12.46 -9.39
N PHE A 73 -10.36 12.04 -8.66
CA PHE A 73 -9.99 12.65 -7.39
C PHE A 73 -8.55 13.15 -7.45
N VAL A 74 -8.34 14.36 -6.97
CA VAL A 74 -7.01 14.98 -6.89
C VAL A 74 -6.75 15.32 -5.44
N THR A 75 -5.57 14.99 -4.92
CA THR A 75 -5.17 15.31 -3.56
C THR A 75 -3.87 16.11 -3.57
N ALA A 76 -3.78 17.12 -2.70
CA ALA A 76 -2.55 17.88 -2.47
C ALA A 76 -2.28 18.00 -0.97
N THR A 77 -1.01 18.02 -0.57
CA THR A 77 -0.64 18.34 0.81
C THR A 77 -1.00 19.78 1.11
N ARG A 78 -1.58 20.03 2.28
CA ARG A 78 -1.97 21.38 2.70
C ARG A 78 -0.74 22.24 2.93
N VAL A 79 -0.79 23.48 2.45
CA VAL A 79 0.18 24.54 2.72
C VAL A 79 -0.52 25.62 3.55
N ASP A 80 0.24 26.31 4.40
CA ASP A 80 -0.27 27.47 5.12
C ASP A 80 -0.75 28.56 4.13
N PRO A 81 -1.96 29.12 4.29
CA PRO A 81 -2.47 30.16 3.40
C PRO A 81 -1.54 31.37 3.25
N GLU A 82 -0.84 31.79 4.31
CA GLU A 82 0.04 32.96 4.26
C GLU A 82 1.25 32.68 3.35
N ILE A 83 1.91 31.54 3.57
CA ILE A 83 3.05 31.09 2.75
C ILE A 83 2.61 30.81 1.31
N ALA A 84 1.42 30.24 1.13
CA ALA A 84 0.89 29.95 -0.20
C ALA A 84 0.64 31.23 -1.02
N GLU A 85 0.16 32.30 -0.40
CA GLU A 85 -0.02 33.61 -1.06
C GLU A 85 1.35 34.21 -1.43
N ASP A 86 2.29 34.19 -0.49
CA ASP A 86 3.65 34.70 -0.69
C ASP A 86 4.41 33.95 -1.79
N LEU A 87 4.25 32.63 -1.91
CA LEU A 87 4.91 31.85 -2.96
C LEU A 87 4.24 32.00 -4.32
N ARG A 88 2.92 32.26 -4.36
CA ARG A 88 2.16 32.40 -5.60
C ARG A 88 2.62 33.59 -6.43
N GLN A 89 3.02 34.69 -5.80
CA GLN A 89 3.52 35.88 -6.51
C GLN A 89 4.77 35.60 -7.36
N TYR A 90 5.52 34.55 -7.03
CA TYR A 90 6.73 34.16 -7.75
C TYR A 90 6.48 33.17 -8.89
N GLY A 91 5.24 32.71 -9.08
CA GLY A 91 4.88 31.79 -10.17
C GLY A 91 5.59 30.44 -10.11
N VAL A 92 6.08 30.03 -8.95
CA VAL A 92 6.79 28.76 -8.75
C VAL A 92 5.82 27.65 -8.32
N THR A 93 6.13 26.40 -8.67
CA THR A 93 5.40 25.23 -8.17
C THR A 93 5.80 24.94 -6.74
N PHE A 94 4.83 24.82 -5.83
CA PHE A 94 5.07 24.52 -4.42
C PHE A 94 4.05 23.52 -3.86
N SER A 95 4.45 22.83 -2.79
CA SER A 95 3.62 21.81 -2.13
C SER A 95 3.94 21.76 -0.64
N GLY A 96 3.00 21.24 0.15
CA GLY A 96 3.25 20.94 1.55
C GLY A 96 4.11 19.69 1.68
N ALA A 97 5.11 19.72 2.55
CA ALA A 97 5.83 18.53 2.93
C ALA A 97 5.09 17.83 4.08
N THR A 98 4.83 16.53 3.95
CA THR A 98 4.54 15.70 5.12
C THR A 98 5.87 15.16 5.61
N GLU A 99 6.23 15.44 6.87
CA GLU A 99 7.41 14.83 7.48
C GLU A 99 7.24 13.30 7.46
N SER A 100 7.98 12.62 6.59
CA SER A 100 8.11 11.17 6.60
C SER A 100 9.44 10.83 7.26
N ASN A 101 9.39 10.30 8.49
CA ASN A 101 10.59 9.85 9.18
C ASN A 101 10.99 8.45 8.70
N VAL A 102 11.21 8.29 7.40
CA VAL A 102 11.47 6.98 6.75
C VAL A 102 12.62 6.24 7.43
N ILE A 103 13.67 6.95 7.85
CA ILE A 103 14.80 6.37 8.58
C ILE A 103 14.37 5.92 9.99
N GLY A 104 13.57 6.72 10.70
CA GLY A 104 13.00 6.37 11.99
C GLY A 104 12.05 5.18 11.93
N ASP A 105 11.20 5.11 10.90
CA ASP A 105 10.29 3.99 10.66
C ASP A 105 11.08 2.71 10.37
N ILE A 106 12.13 2.82 9.54
CA ILE A 106 13.02 1.70 9.20
C ILE A 106 13.89 1.26 10.40
N LEU A 107 14.20 2.15 11.33
CA LEU A 107 14.93 1.74 12.54
C LEU A 107 13.99 1.11 13.56
N SER A 108 12.74 1.60 13.63
CA SER A 108 11.72 1.17 14.58
C SER A 108 11.19 -0.24 14.31
N TRP A 109 10.99 -0.64 13.05
CA TRP A 109 10.62 -2.04 12.70
C TRP A 109 11.82 -3.02 12.69
N LEU A 110 13.06 -2.53 12.55
CA LEU A 110 14.27 -3.36 12.49
C LEU A 110 14.70 -3.83 13.88
N LEU A 111 14.52 -2.99 14.92
CA LEU A 111 14.82 -3.35 16.31
C LEU A 111 14.06 -4.61 16.77
N PRO A 112 12.72 -4.69 16.62
CA PRO A 112 11.95 -5.90 16.94
C PRO A 112 12.40 -7.11 16.14
N PHE A 113 12.72 -6.92 14.85
CA PHE A 113 13.16 -7.99 13.96
C PHE A 113 14.50 -8.58 14.42
N LEU A 114 15.47 -7.73 14.77
CA LEU A 114 16.77 -8.13 15.29
C LEU A 114 16.66 -8.78 16.68
N LEU A 115 15.77 -8.30 17.54
CA LEU A 115 15.51 -8.93 18.84
C LEU A 115 14.93 -10.34 18.67
N PHE A 116 13.96 -10.50 17.77
CA PHE A 116 13.37 -11.82 17.47
C PHE A 116 14.41 -12.77 16.85
N PHE A 117 15.17 -12.31 15.86
CA PHE A 117 16.23 -13.11 15.24
C PHE A 117 17.34 -13.46 16.22
N GLY A 118 17.73 -12.53 17.09
CA GLY A 118 18.71 -12.76 18.14
C GLY A 118 18.24 -13.85 19.10
N LEU A 119 16.99 -13.75 19.58
CA LEU A 119 16.41 -14.76 20.46
C LEU A 119 16.29 -16.13 19.77
N TRP A 120 15.77 -16.16 18.55
CA TRP A 120 15.65 -17.39 17.74
C TRP A 120 17.01 -18.03 17.48
N PHE A 121 18.02 -17.24 17.10
CA PHE A 121 19.37 -17.71 16.85
C PHE A 121 19.98 -18.32 18.12
N PHE A 122 19.82 -17.69 19.28
CA PHE A 122 20.27 -18.24 20.56
C PHE A 122 19.56 -19.57 20.90
N LEU A 123 18.25 -19.67 20.67
CA LEU A 123 17.47 -20.90 20.93
C LEU A 123 17.87 -22.04 19.99
N VAL A 124 17.96 -21.77 18.69
CA VAL A 124 18.30 -22.76 17.67
C VAL A 124 19.76 -23.19 17.77
N ARG A 125 20.69 -22.26 18.03
CA ARG A 125 22.09 -22.60 18.27
C ARG A 125 22.23 -23.61 19.41
N GLY A 126 21.52 -23.42 20.53
CA GLY A 126 21.54 -24.37 21.64
C GLY A 126 20.96 -25.75 21.28
N LEU A 127 20.05 -25.82 20.32
CA LEU A 127 19.45 -27.06 19.82
C LEU A 127 20.36 -27.77 18.81
N ILE A 128 21.01 -27.02 17.92
CA ILE A 128 21.98 -27.52 16.92
C ILE A 128 23.28 -28.00 17.59
N GLU A 129 23.76 -27.30 18.63
CA GLU A 129 24.96 -27.72 19.38
C GLU A 129 24.68 -28.98 20.23
N ARG A 130 23.45 -29.19 20.71
CA ARG A 130 23.04 -30.40 21.45
C ARG A 130 22.68 -31.57 20.54
N GLN A 131 22.25 -31.29 19.32
CA GLN A 131 21.93 -32.27 18.28
C GLN A 131 23.02 -32.22 17.21
N GLY A 132 24.26 -32.56 17.59
CA GLY A 132 25.38 -32.62 16.67
C GLY A 132 25.01 -33.39 15.39
N MET A 133 25.19 -32.75 14.24
CA MET A 133 25.31 -33.34 12.89
C MET A 133 25.08 -34.86 12.83
N GLY A 134 23.83 -35.35 12.81
CA GLY A 134 23.63 -36.81 12.79
C GLY A 134 22.23 -37.40 12.91
N GLY A 135 21.15 -36.62 12.95
CA GLY A 135 19.83 -37.12 13.33
C GLY A 135 19.02 -37.95 12.30
N TYR A 136 19.50 -38.18 11.08
CA TYR A 136 18.66 -38.79 10.02
C TYR A 136 19.32 -39.93 9.20
N MET A 137 20.47 -40.46 9.61
CA MET A 137 21.18 -41.56 8.89
C MET A 137 20.96 -42.96 9.49
N SER A 138 19.90 -43.21 10.27
CA SER A 138 19.63 -44.54 10.87
C SER A 138 18.33 -45.23 10.43
N VAL A 139 17.48 -44.59 9.62
CA VAL A 139 16.27 -45.21 9.07
C VAL A 139 16.63 -46.00 7.81
N GLY A 140 17.25 -47.16 7.97
CA GLY A 140 17.63 -48.00 6.82
C GLY A 140 18.05 -49.45 7.11
N LYS A 141 18.19 -49.87 8.38
CA LYS A 141 18.46 -51.29 8.69
C LYS A 141 17.17 -52.06 8.89
N SER A 142 16.43 -52.31 7.80
CA SER A 142 15.41 -53.35 7.78
C SER A 142 16.09 -54.71 7.60
N LYS A 143 15.94 -55.56 8.62
CA LYS A 143 16.20 -57.00 8.53
C LYS A 143 15.36 -57.60 7.38
N ALA A 144 15.99 -58.30 6.46
CA ALA A 144 15.31 -59.26 5.60
C ALA A 144 16.21 -60.51 5.44
N LYS A 145 15.73 -61.58 6.08
CA LYS A 145 16.07 -63.01 6.04
C LYS A 145 17.54 -63.46 6.09
#